data_AF-A0A9E3EPU1-F1
#
_entry.id   AF-A0A9E3EPU1-F1
#
_cell.length_a   1.000
_cell.length_b   1.000
_cell.length_c   1.000
_cell.angle_alpha   90.00
_cell.angle_beta   90.00
_cell.angle_gamma   90.00
#
_symmetry.space_group_name_H-M   'P 1'
#
loop_
_entity.id
_entity.type
_entity.pdbx_description
1 polymer ?
#
loop_
_entity_poly.entity_id
_entity_poly.type
_entity_poly.pdbx_seq_one_letter_code
_entity_poly.pdbx_strand_id
1 'polypeptide(L)'
;LMSDLGLALDSEHLTAELLSRATTAILKTRDGLLRAAVPAPIGTCIFLNDVTIEELAETLVLHKKLCLGYARSGDGVDIFTSPTTGTIRE
;
A
#
# COMPACT_ATOMS: atom_id res chain seq x y z
N LEU A 1 -8.88 11.80 -6.11
CA LEU A 1 -8.64 10.87 -7.24
C LEU A 1 -8.83 9.41 -6.84
N MET A 2 -7.91 8.77 -6.09
CA MET A 2 -8.04 7.33 -5.75
C MET A 2 -9.36 7.00 -5.04
N SER A 3 -9.72 7.77 -4.00
CA SER A 3 -10.97 7.59 -3.26
C SER A 3 -12.23 7.73 -4.14
N ASP A 4 -12.22 8.68 -5.07
CA ASP A 4 -13.33 8.96 -6.00
C ASP A 4 -13.53 7.83 -7.01
N LEU A 5 -12.44 7.16 -7.38
CA LEU A 5 -12.44 5.99 -8.26
C LEU A 5 -12.76 4.67 -7.51
N GLY A 6 -13.01 4.73 -6.20
CA GLY A 6 -13.28 3.54 -5.39
C GLY A 6 -12.04 2.70 -5.07
N LEU A 7 -10.83 3.20 -5.34
CA LEU A 7 -9.58 2.50 -5.01
C LEU A 7 -9.31 2.57 -3.50
N ALA A 8 -8.76 1.48 -2.96
CA ALA A 8 -8.38 1.39 -1.56
C ALA A 8 -7.18 2.31 -1.25
N LEU A 9 -7.33 3.17 -0.25
CA LEU A 9 -6.23 3.93 0.35
C LEU A 9 -5.67 3.23 1.58
N ASP A 10 -6.51 2.52 2.33
CA ASP A 10 -6.12 1.73 3.51
C ASP A 10 -6.72 0.31 3.45
N SER A 11 -6.25 -0.55 4.35
CA SER A 11 -6.79 -1.88 4.60
C SER A 11 -6.49 -2.28 6.04
N GLU A 12 -7.35 -3.13 6.63
CA GLU A 12 -7.09 -3.78 7.92
C GLU A 12 -5.80 -4.62 7.90
N HIS A 13 -5.41 -5.11 6.73
CA HIS A 13 -4.19 -5.90 6.55
C HIS A 13 -2.93 -5.02 6.49
N LEU A 14 -3.05 -3.72 6.25
CA LEU A 14 -1.92 -2.79 6.24
C LEU A 14 -1.50 -2.47 7.69
N THR A 15 -0.69 -3.37 8.25
CA THR A 15 -0.19 -3.32 9.63
C THR A 15 1.32 -3.07 9.68
N ALA A 16 1.83 -2.60 10.83
CA ALA A 16 3.26 -2.41 11.05
C ALA A 16 4.05 -3.73 10.94
N GLU A 17 3.46 -4.84 11.40
CA GLU A 17 4.05 -6.17 11.25
C GLU A 17 4.17 -6.56 9.77
N LEU A 18 3.11 -6.31 8.96
CA LEU A 18 3.16 -6.57 7.53
C LEU A 18 4.23 -5.71 6.85
N LEU A 19 4.33 -4.42 7.18
CA LEU A 19 5.35 -3.52 6.63
C LEU A 19 6.77 -4.01 6.95
N SER A 20 7.03 -4.43 8.18
CA SER A 20 8.33 -4.97 8.59
C SER A 20 8.71 -6.22 7.80
N ARG A 21 7.79 -7.18 7.69
CA ARG A 21 7.99 -8.43 6.95
C ARG A 21 8.16 -8.18 5.46
N ALA A 22 7.33 -7.33 4.86
CA ALA A 22 7.38 -7.01 3.44
C ALA A 22 8.67 -6.25 3.08
N THR A 23 9.09 -5.30 3.92
CA THR A 23 10.33 -4.53 3.72
C THR A 23 11.55 -5.45 3.79
N THR A 24 11.61 -6.35 4.78
CA THR A 24 12.67 -7.35 4.87
C THR A 24 12.69 -8.28 3.65
N ALA A 25 11.52 -8.66 3.12
CA ALA A 25 11.42 -9.50 1.94
C ALA A 25 11.87 -8.78 0.67
N ILE A 26 11.44 -7.53 0.46
CA ILE A 26 11.73 -6.78 -0.76
C ILE A 26 13.20 -6.37 -0.88
N LEU A 27 13.90 -6.15 0.25
CA LEU A 27 15.34 -5.91 0.24
C LEU A 27 16.10 -7.09 -0.38
N LYS A 28 15.66 -8.33 -0.13
CA LYS A 28 16.29 -9.54 -0.72
C LYS A 28 16.12 -9.60 -2.23
N THR A 29 15.06 -9.01 -2.78
CA THR A 29 14.80 -9.01 -4.23
C THR A 29 15.36 -7.78 -4.93
N ARG A 30 15.97 -6.84 -4.20
CA ARG A 30 16.48 -5.56 -4.70
C ARG A 30 17.95 -5.30 -4.32
N ASP A 31 18.73 -6.37 -4.22
CA ASP A 31 20.16 -6.35 -3.90
C ASP A 31 20.49 -5.62 -2.58
N GLY A 32 19.62 -5.78 -1.57
CA GLY A 32 19.78 -5.16 -0.26
C GLY A 32 19.42 -3.68 -0.20
N LEU A 33 18.91 -3.08 -1.28
CA LEU A 33 18.47 -1.68 -1.33
C LEU A 33 16.95 -1.59 -1.43
N LEU A 34 16.32 -0.72 -0.64
CA LEU A 34 14.86 -0.62 -0.63
C LEU A 34 14.33 -0.15 -1.97
N ARG A 35 14.96 0.86 -2.58
CA ARG A 35 14.54 1.49 -3.84
C ARG A 35 13.04 1.81 -3.82
N ALA A 36 12.55 2.41 -2.74
CA ALA A 36 11.16 2.84 -2.65
C ALA A 36 10.94 4.04 -3.58
N ALA A 37 10.16 3.83 -4.64
CA ALA A 37 9.81 4.88 -5.58
C ALA A 37 8.80 5.84 -4.93
N VAL A 38 9.13 7.14 -4.89
CA VAL A 38 8.25 8.17 -4.36
C VAL A 38 8.17 9.36 -5.33
N PRO A 39 6.99 10.02 -5.45
CA PRO A 39 6.85 11.20 -6.29
C PRO A 39 7.56 12.41 -5.68
N ALA A 40 8.31 13.16 -6.49
CA ALA A 40 8.99 14.39 -6.05
C ALA A 40 9.34 15.33 -7.23
N PRO A 41 8.41 16.17 -7.73
CA PRO A 41 6.96 16.24 -7.43
C PRO A 41 6.14 15.17 -8.17
N ILE A 42 4.81 15.34 -8.20
CA ILE A 42 3.93 14.51 -9.05
C ILE A 42 4.39 14.60 -10.51
N GLY A 43 4.60 13.45 -11.15
CA GLY A 43 5.11 13.35 -12.53
C GLY A 43 6.60 13.02 -12.63
N THR A 44 7.34 13.06 -11.51
CA THR A 44 8.74 12.62 -11.43
C THR A 44 8.91 11.59 -10.30
N CYS A 45 10.08 10.94 -10.24
CA CYS A 45 10.34 9.84 -9.31
C CYS A 45 11.74 9.96 -8.71
N ILE A 46 11.85 9.74 -7.40
CA ILE A 46 13.11 9.48 -6.70
C ILE A 46 13.01 8.15 -5.97
N PHE A 47 14.17 7.59 -5.58
CA PHE A 47 14.25 6.31 -4.87
C PHE A 47 14.84 6.50 -3.48
N LEU A 48 14.10 6.09 -2.45
CA LEU A 48 14.55 6.07 -1.07
C LEU A 48 15.15 4.70 -0.71
N ASN A 49 16.30 4.70 -0.05
CA ASN A 49 17.01 3.47 0.36
C ASN A 49 17.19 3.36 1.88
N ASP A 50 16.97 4.46 2.59
CA ASP A 50 17.33 4.72 3.99
C ASP A 50 16.09 4.86 4.89
N VAL A 51 14.97 4.25 4.50
CA VAL A 51 13.73 4.26 5.29
C VAL A 51 13.77 3.13 6.32
N THR A 52 13.65 3.49 7.60
CA THR A 52 13.64 2.54 8.71
C THR A 52 12.25 1.91 8.94
N ILE A 53 12.21 0.80 9.67
CA ILE A 53 10.93 0.13 10.00
C ILE A 53 10.11 1.00 10.96
N GLU A 54 10.77 1.72 11.84
CA GLU A 54 10.19 2.65 12.79
C GLU A 54 9.52 3.83 12.06
N GLU A 55 10.23 4.47 11.11
CA GLU A 55 9.64 5.53 10.28
C GLU A 55 8.45 5.05 9.46
N LEU A 56 8.50 3.81 8.93
CA LEU A 56 7.36 3.22 8.22
C LEU A 56 6.16 3.01 9.16
N ALA A 57 6.39 2.54 10.39
CA ALA A 57 5.33 2.32 11.37
C ALA A 57 4.70 3.65 11.83
N GLU A 58 5.51 4.68 12.08
CA GLU A 58 5.04 6.02 12.42
C GLU A 58 4.25 6.65 11.26
N THR A 59 4.77 6.52 10.03
CA THR A 59 4.09 6.99 8.82
C THR A 59 2.77 6.26 8.62
N LEU A 60 2.68 4.96 8.95
CA LEU A 60 1.43 4.20 8.88
C LEU A 60 0.38 4.76 9.86
N VAL A 61 0.75 5.16 11.07
CA VAL A 61 -0.19 5.78 12.02
C VAL A 61 -0.75 7.09 11.44
N LEU A 62 0.11 7.92 10.85
CA LEU A 62 -0.32 9.16 10.19
C LEU A 62 -1.21 8.87 8.97
N HIS A 63 -0.84 7.89 8.15
CA HIS A 63 -1.62 7.44 6.99
C HIS A 63 -3.02 6.98 7.38
N LYS A 64 -3.14 6.13 8.41
CA LYS A 64 -4.44 5.67 8.92
C LYS A 64 -5.29 6.84 9.44
N LYS A 65 -4.69 7.77 10.18
CA LYS A 65 -5.38 8.99 10.64
C LYS A 65 -5.89 9.84 9.47
N LEU A 66 -5.12 9.97 8.40
CA LEU A 66 -5.53 10.69 7.18
C LEU A 66 -6.68 9.98 6.45
N CYS A 67 -6.65 8.66 6.37
CA CYS A 67 -7.68 7.86 5.68
C CYS A 67 -9.07 8.00 6.31
N LEU A 68 -9.16 8.25 7.63
CA LEU A 68 -10.43 8.57 8.31
C LEU A 68 -11.15 9.79 7.73
N GLY A 69 -10.44 10.69 7.05
CA GLY A 69 -11.04 11.86 6.38
C GLY A 69 -11.60 11.58 4.98
N TYR A 70 -11.42 10.39 4.43
CA TYR A 70 -11.89 10.01 3.10
C TYR A 70 -13.18 9.17 3.17
N ALA A 71 -13.88 9.05 2.04
CA ALA A 71 -15.04 8.18 1.93
C ALA A 71 -14.69 6.74 2.34
N ARG A 72 -15.59 6.10 3.10
CA ARG A 72 -15.41 4.74 3.66
C ARG A 72 -14.15 4.60 4.51
N SER A 73 -13.67 5.70 5.11
CA SER A 73 -12.44 5.73 5.91
C SER A 73 -11.19 5.23 5.16
N GLY A 74 -11.19 5.30 3.83
CA GLY A 74 -10.11 4.82 2.98
C GLY A 74 -10.32 3.41 2.40
N ASP A 75 -11.39 2.70 2.79
CA ASP A 75 -11.70 1.39 2.22
C ASP A 75 -12.08 1.50 0.74
N GLY A 76 -11.60 0.53 -0.04
CA GLY A 76 -11.94 0.39 -1.46
C GLY A 76 -13.33 -0.22 -1.66
N VAL A 77 -13.84 -0.10 -2.88
CA VAL A 77 -15.07 -0.76 -3.33
C VAL A 77 -14.69 -2.08 -4.00
N ASP A 78 -15.38 -3.18 -3.66
CA ASP A 78 -15.19 -4.51 -4.26
C ASP A 78 -13.72 -4.97 -4.35
N ILE A 79 -12.97 -4.79 -3.24
CA ILE A 79 -11.53 -5.07 -3.18
C ILE A 79 -11.15 -6.55 -3.41
N PHE A 80 -12.12 -7.46 -3.31
CA PHE A 80 -11.94 -8.88 -3.55
C PHE A 80 -12.84 -9.36 -4.69
N THR A 81 -12.29 -10.21 -5.55
CA THR A 81 -13.09 -10.91 -6.56
C THR A 81 -13.94 -12.00 -5.91
N SER A 82 -15.21 -12.10 -6.29
CA SER A 82 -16.04 -13.24 -5.88
C SER A 82 -15.61 -14.53 -6.58
N PRO A 83 -15.60 -15.69 -5.89
CA PRO A 83 -15.16 -16.96 -6.46
C PRO A 83 -16.10 -17.64 -7.48
N THR A 84 -17.08 -16.95 -8.07
CA THR A 84 -18.22 -17.53 -8.84
C THR A 84 -18.42 -16.72 -10.13
N THR A 85 -18.51 -17.21 -11.38
CA THR A 85 -18.68 -18.54 -12.00
C THR A 85 -17.96 -18.55 -13.35
N GLY A 86 -16.90 -19.34 -13.52
CA GLY A 86 -16.41 -19.72 -14.85
C GLY A 86 -17.12 -20.99 -15.30
N THR A 87 -18.24 -20.89 -16.01
CA THR A 87 -18.78 -22.03 -16.76
C THR A 87 -17.79 -22.30 -17.90
N ILE A 88 -16.98 -23.35 -17.78
CA ILE A 88 -16.25 -23.89 -18.92
C ILE A 88 -17.32 -24.38 -19.91
N ARG A 89 -17.40 -23.72 -21.07
CA ARG A 89 -18.17 -24.22 -22.21
C ARG A 89 -17.30 -25.25 -22.93
N GLU A 90 -17.76 -26.50 -22.97
CA GLU A 90 -17.28 -27.54 -23.88
C GLU A 90 -17.56 -27.19 -25.33
#